data_AF-A0AAN5D1E8-F1
#
_entry.id   AF-A0AAN5D1E8-F1
#
_cell.length_a   1.000
_cell.length_b   1.000
_cell.length_c   1.000
_cell.angle_alpha   90.00
_cell.angle_beta   90.00
_cell.angle_gamma   90.00
#
_symmetry.space_group_name_H-M   'P 1'
#
loop_
_entity.id
_entity.type
_entity.pdbx_description
1 polymer ?
#
loop_
_entity_poly.entity_id
_entity_poly.type
_entity_poly.pdbx_seq_one_letter_code
_entity_poly.pdbx_strand_id
1 'polypeptide(L)'
;HFPCSCFISENVNFSDGVIRFEADKVDKAAKDENYSTIINVRGVPWKAEVGRGGEDLYISLYCMPNQSMPWSVDVDSEFTLINSDTSKNVIEK
;
A
#
# COMPACT_ATOMS: atom_id res chain seq x y z
N HIS A 1 -16.83 12.17 15.51
CA HIS A 1 -15.69 11.24 15.63
C HIS A 1 -16.21 9.86 15.25
N PHE A 2 -16.07 9.47 13.98
CA PHE A 2 -16.47 8.13 13.52
C PHE A 2 -15.20 7.33 13.24
N PRO A 3 -15.05 6.12 13.80
CA PRO A 3 -13.95 5.25 13.43
C PRO A 3 -14.27 4.67 12.05
N CYS A 4 -13.44 4.95 11.04
CA CYS A 4 -13.46 4.20 9.79
C CYS A 4 -12.74 2.88 10.05
N SER A 5 -13.50 1.78 10.12
CA SER A 5 -12.97 0.43 9.98
C SER A 5 -13.13 0.02 8.51
N CYS A 6 -12.02 -0.35 7.87
CA CYS A 6 -12.08 -1.04 6.59
C CYS A 6 -11.92 -2.54 6.87
N PHE A 7 -12.59 -3.36 6.07
CA PHE A 7 -12.49 -4.81 6.06
C PHE A 7 -12.08 -5.20 4.65
N ILE A 8 -11.28 -6.25 4.42
CA ILE A 8 -11.25 -7.07 3.19
C ILE A 8 -10.54 -8.43 3.39
N SER A 9 -11.02 -9.43 2.64
CA SER A 9 -10.59 -10.83 2.64
C SER A 9 -9.40 -11.14 1.73
N GLU A 10 -8.61 -12.14 2.12
CA GLU A 10 -7.48 -12.70 1.37
C GLU A 10 -7.91 -13.50 0.14
N ASN A 11 -7.58 -13.01 -1.05
CA ASN A 11 -7.44 -13.81 -2.27
C ASN A 11 -6.42 -13.11 -3.17
N VAL A 12 -5.16 -13.57 -3.15
CA VAL A 12 -4.08 -12.98 -3.96
C VAL A 12 -3.60 -14.01 -4.98
N ASN A 13 -3.85 -13.73 -6.25
CA ASN A 13 -3.19 -14.38 -7.38
C ASN A 13 -1.89 -13.59 -7.66
N PHE A 14 -0.75 -14.25 -7.56
CA PHE A 14 0.58 -13.64 -7.45
C PHE A 14 1.24 -13.19 -8.78
N SER A 15 0.50 -13.14 -9.90
CA SER A 15 1.09 -12.92 -11.24
C SER A 15 1.11 -11.48 -11.74
N ASP A 16 0.31 -10.57 -11.20
CA ASP A 16 -0.06 -9.35 -11.94
C ASP A 16 0.60 -8.06 -11.42
N GLY A 17 1.53 -8.14 -10.45
CA GLY A 17 2.21 -6.96 -9.92
C GLY A 17 1.33 -6.02 -9.09
N VAL A 18 0.18 -6.53 -8.62
CA VAL A 18 -0.77 -5.78 -7.78
C VAL A 18 -0.47 -6.03 -6.31
N ILE A 19 -0.22 -4.96 -5.55
CA ILE A 19 -0.12 -4.99 -4.09
C ILE A 19 -1.46 -4.52 -3.52
N ARG A 20 -2.15 -5.41 -2.80
CA ARG A 20 -3.33 -5.06 -2.02
C ARG A 20 -2.95 -4.98 -0.56
N PHE A 21 -3.20 -3.82 0.04
CA PHE A 21 -2.87 -3.54 1.42
C PHE A 21 -4.08 -2.92 2.12
N GLU A 22 -4.44 -3.52 3.24
CA GLU A 22 -5.50 -3.02 4.10
C GLU A 22 -4.87 -2.44 5.35
N ALA A 23 -5.10 -1.15 5.58
CA ALA A 23 -4.59 -0.42 6.72
C ALA A 23 -5.75 -0.05 7.64
N ASP A 24 -5.73 -0.61 8.85
CA ASP A 24 -6.69 -0.29 9.89
C ASP A 24 -6.17 0.83 10.78
N LYS A 25 -7.09 1.69 11.25
CA LYS A 25 -6.78 2.75 12.22
C LYS A 25 -5.60 3.63 11.79
N VAL A 26 -5.57 4.03 10.51
CA VAL A 26 -4.52 4.90 9.95
C VAL A 26 -4.33 6.18 10.78
N ASP A 27 -5.40 6.66 11.42
CA ASP A 27 -5.40 7.83 12.32
C ASP A 27 -4.56 7.65 13.59
N LYS A 28 -4.29 6.40 14.00
CA LYS A 28 -3.65 6.04 15.27
C LYS A 28 -2.38 5.22 15.09
N ALA A 29 -2.07 4.82 13.87
CA ALA A 29 -0.92 3.99 13.60
C ALA A 29 0.36 4.77 13.91
N ALA A 30 1.22 4.18 14.73
CA ALA A 30 2.59 4.64 14.83
C ALA A 30 3.27 4.49 13.45
N LYS A 31 4.32 5.27 13.18
CA LYS A 31 5.09 5.26 11.91
C LYS A 31 5.52 3.85 11.44
N ASP A 32 5.56 2.88 12.34
CA ASP A 32 6.07 1.54 12.06
C ASP A 32 4.99 0.47 11.84
N GLU A 33 3.69 0.80 11.99
CA GLU A 33 2.63 -0.21 12.08
C GLU A 33 1.80 -0.42 10.79
N ASN A 34 2.00 0.39 9.74
CA ASN A 34 1.19 0.32 8.52
C ASN A 34 1.98 -0.05 7.26
N TYR A 35 2.70 -1.15 7.32
CA TYR A 35 3.32 -1.74 6.14
C TYR A 35 2.50 -2.92 5.63
N SER A 36 2.44 -3.07 4.30
CA SER A 36 1.97 -4.30 3.68
C SER A 36 2.94 -5.45 3.95
N THR A 37 2.47 -6.67 3.72
CA THR A 37 3.37 -7.80 3.50
C THR A 37 4.29 -7.53 2.31
N ILE A 38 5.48 -8.14 2.33
CA ILE A 38 6.43 -8.04 1.23
C ILE A 38 5.93 -8.91 0.07
N ILE A 39 5.84 -8.34 -1.11
CA ILE A 39 5.42 -9.03 -2.33
C ILE A 39 6.56 -8.96 -3.35
N ASN A 40 6.89 -10.10 -3.95
CA ASN A 40 7.87 -10.16 -5.03
C ASN A 40 7.19 -9.86 -6.36
N VAL A 41 7.59 -8.78 -7.01
CA VAL A 41 7.14 -8.40 -8.35
C VAL A 41 8.35 -8.43 -9.27
N ARG A 42 8.31 -9.30 -10.29
CA ARG A 42 9.42 -9.50 -11.25
C ARG A 42 10.79 -9.74 -10.59
N GLY A 43 10.80 -10.46 -9.46
CA GLY A 43 12.03 -10.79 -8.73
C GLY A 43 12.56 -9.68 -7.82
N VAL A 44 11.87 -8.54 -7.72
CA VAL A 44 12.18 -7.47 -6.77
C VAL A 44 11.17 -7.51 -5.62
N PRO A 45 11.61 -7.49 -4.36
CA PRO A 45 10.70 -7.42 -3.20
C PRO A 45 10.19 -6.00 -3.01
N TRP A 46 8.88 -5.85 -2.89
CA TRP A 46 8.18 -4.59 -2.69
C TRP A 46 7.35 -4.61 -1.43
N LYS A 47 7.16 -3.45 -0.80
CA LYS A 47 6.18 -3.24 0.28
C LYS A 47 5.54 -1.86 0.14
N ALA A 48 4.26 -1.77 0.43
CA ALA A 48 3.55 -0.50 0.53
C ALA A 48 3.51 -0.03 1.99
N GLU A 49 3.42 1.27 2.19
CA GLU A 49 3.17 1.92 3.48
C GLU A 49 2.01 2.91 3.30
N VAL A 50 1.11 2.94 4.27
CA VAL A 50 0.05 3.96 4.35
C VAL A 50 0.13 4.64 5.69
N GLY A 51 0.20 5.96 5.70
CA GLY A 51 0.29 6.69 6.96
C GLY A 51 -0.35 8.06 6.88
N ARG A 52 -0.24 8.78 8.00
CA ARG A 52 -0.75 10.14 8.11
C ARG A 52 0.40 11.11 8.41
N GLY A 53 0.56 12.11 7.55
CA GLY A 53 1.52 13.19 7.72
C GLY A 53 0.78 14.48 8.04
N GLY A 54 0.56 14.76 9.32
CA GLY A 54 -0.29 15.91 9.71
C GLY A 54 -1.76 15.67 9.37
N GLU A 55 -2.34 16.51 8.51
CA GLU A 55 -3.73 16.35 8.08
C GLU A 55 -3.88 15.38 6.89
N ASP A 56 -2.79 15.10 6.18
CA ASP A 56 -2.80 14.37 4.92
C ASP A 56 -2.55 12.87 5.09
N LEU A 57 -3.19 12.08 4.24
CA LEU A 57 -2.88 10.66 4.04
C LEU A 57 -1.73 10.56 3.03
N TYR A 58 -0.74 9.73 3.31
CA TYR A 58 0.29 9.38 2.33
C TYR A 58 0.31 7.89 2.05
N ILE A 59 0.70 7.55 0.83
CA ILE A 59 0.95 6.18 0.39
C ILE A 59 2.36 6.16 -0.19
N SER A 60 3.21 5.27 0.31
CA SER A 60 4.58 5.09 -0.15
C SER A 60 4.78 3.67 -0.64
N LEU A 61 5.56 3.50 -1.72
CA LEU A 61 5.95 2.20 -2.24
C LEU A 61 7.46 2.05 -2.14
N TYR A 62 7.92 0.98 -1.48
CA TYR A 62 9.33 0.69 -1.29
C TYR A 62 9.72 -0.59 -2.01
N CYS A 63 10.86 -0.57 -2.71
CA CYS A 63 11.55 -1.77 -3.15
C CYS A 63 12.77 -2.03 -2.25
N MET A 64 13.04 -3.30 -1.95
CA MET A 64 14.09 -3.73 -1.00
C MET A 64 15.01 -4.81 -1.57
N PRO A 65 15.61 -4.63 -2.76
CA PRO A 65 16.50 -5.65 -3.33
C PRO A 65 17.83 -5.71 -2.57
N ASN A 66 18.62 -6.71 -2.91
CA ASN A 66 19.92 -6.94 -2.29
C ASN A 66 20.87 -5.75 -2.51
N GLN A 67 21.32 -5.13 -1.42
CA GLN A 67 22.21 -3.96 -1.45
C GLN A 67 23.68 -4.30 -1.74
N SER A 68 24.02 -5.58 -1.93
CA SER A 68 25.39 -6.01 -2.22
C SER A 68 25.91 -5.57 -3.59
N MET A 69 25.03 -5.11 -4.49
CA MET A 69 25.40 -4.58 -5.81
C MET A 69 24.63 -3.28 -6.09
N PRO A 70 25.21 -2.32 -6.84
CA PRO A 70 24.47 -1.17 -7.35
C PRO A 70 23.31 -1.64 -8.20
N TRP A 71 22.13 -1.07 -7.97
CA TRP A 71 20.93 -1.40 -8.72
C TRP A 71 20.06 -0.15 -8.85
N SER A 72 19.21 -0.16 -9.87
CA SER A 72 18.11 0.77 -10.05
C SER A 72 16.93 0.00 -10.61
N VAL A 73 15.72 0.54 -10.43
CA VAL A 73 14.51 0.01 -11.04
C VAL A 73 13.76 1.17 -11.68
N ASP A 74 13.24 0.92 -12.86
CA ASP A 74 12.31 1.81 -13.55
C ASP A 74 10.94 1.16 -13.50
N VAL A 75 9.97 1.85 -12.88
CA VAL A 75 8.62 1.34 -12.67
C VAL A 75 7.61 2.44 -12.94
N ASP A 76 6.53 2.05 -13.60
CA ASP A 76 5.30 2.80 -13.64
C ASP A 76 4.37 2.26 -12.55
N SER A 77 3.82 3.13 -11.73
CA SER A 77 3.03 2.74 -10.56
C SER A 77 1.76 3.57 -10.46
N GLU A 78 0.64 2.88 -10.32
CA GLU A 78 -0.66 3.49 -10.07
C GLU A 78 -1.11 3.17 -8.64
N PHE A 79 -1.64 4.17 -7.95
CA PHE A 79 -2.18 4.03 -6.59
C PHE A 79 -3.68 4.27 -6.62
N THR A 80 -4.45 3.32 -6.09
CA THR A 80 -5.90 3.45 -5.97
C THR A 80 -6.30 3.32 -4.50
N LEU A 81 -6.92 4.37 -3.96
CA LEU A 81 -7.55 4.31 -2.64
C LEU A 81 -9.00 3.85 -2.79
N ILE A 82 -9.36 2.76 -2.13
CA ILE A 82 -10.70 2.19 -2.19
C ILE A 82 -11.36 2.39 -0.84
N ASN A 83 -12.49 3.09 -0.81
CA ASN A 83 -13.37 3.16 0.33
C ASN A 83 -14.20 1.87 0.41
N SER A 84 -14.26 1.27 1.61
CA SER A 84 -15.09 0.10 1.88
C SER A 84 -16.58 0.38 1.65
N ASP A 85 -17.00 1.64 1.84
CA ASP A 85 -18.28 2.15 1.36
C ASP A 85 -18.17 2.50 -0.14
N THR A 86 -18.47 1.50 -0.97
CA THR A 86 -18.39 1.59 -2.44
C THR A 86 -19.21 2.74 -3.04
N SER A 87 -20.16 3.33 -2.30
CA SER A 87 -20.93 4.50 -2.73
C SER A 87 -20.11 5.80 -2.80
N LYS A 88 -18.88 5.81 -2.27
CA LYS A 88 -18.02 7.00 -2.16
C LYS A 88 -16.67 6.88 -2.88
N ASN A 89 -16.50 5.85 -3.70
CA ASN A 89 -15.27 5.70 -4.49
C ASN A 89 -15.25 6.75 -5.60
N VAL A 90 -14.41 7.78 -5.44
CA VAL A 90 -14.11 8.76 -6.48
C VAL A 90 -12.89 8.26 -7.23
N ILE A 91 -13.05 7.94 -8.51
CA ILE A 91 -11.94 7.65 -9.42
C ILE A 91 -11.56 8.99 -10.05
N GLU A 92 -10.53 9.64 -9.52
CA GLU A 92 -9.92 10.78 -10.22
C GLU A 92 -9.04 10.24 -11.35
N LYS A 93 -9.31 10.74 -12.56
CA LYS A 93 -8.61 10.39 -13.81
C LYS A 93 -7.49 11.36 -14.10
#